data_AF-A0A291E354-F1
#
_entry.id   AF-A0A291E354-F1
#
_cell.length_a   1.000
_cell.length_b   1.000
_cell.length_c   1.000
_cell.angle_alpha   90.00
_cell.angle_beta   90.00
_cell.angle_gamma   90.00
#
_symmetry.space_group_name_H-M   'P 1'
#
loop_
_entity.id
_entity.type
_entity.pdbx_description
1 polymer ?
#
loop_
_entity_poly.entity_id
_entity_poly.type
_entity_poly.pdbx_seq_one_letter_code
_entity_poly.pdbx_strand_id
1 'polypeptide(L)' 'MCGAGFSGNNNWSSEQKSSGNHYNVNLSNGNVNSNNDNNTNNVVCRQGVLAILAAAPSGYR' A
#
# COMPACT_ATOMS: atom_id res chain seq x y z
N MET A 1 2.87 12.17 13.27
CA MET A 1 1.70 11.64 12.54
C MET A 1 2.24 10.85 11.36
N CYS A 2 2.23 9.51 11.41
CA CYS A 2 2.65 8.67 10.28
C CYS A 2 1.40 8.26 9.49
N GLY A 3 0.84 9.19 8.72
CA GLY A 3 -0.11 8.83 7.68
C GLY A 3 0.69 8.35 6.46
N ALA A 4 0.39 7.17 5.93
CA ALA A 4 0.88 6.81 4.59
C ALA A 4 0.46 7.95 3.66
N GLY A 5 1.43 8.63 3.04
CA GLY A 5 1.23 9.88 2.32
C GLY A 5 0.47 9.69 1.01
N PHE A 6 -0.81 9.34 1.09
CA PHE A 6 -1.68 9.25 -0.06
C PHE A 6 -1.92 10.66 -0.61
N SER A 7 -1.41 10.94 -1.82
CA SER A 7 -1.53 12.24 -2.49
C SER A 7 -2.79 12.35 -3.36
N GLY A 8 -3.69 11.36 -3.34
CA GLY A 8 -4.95 11.41 -4.07
C GLY A 8 -5.92 10.28 -3.76
N ASN A 9 -7.12 10.37 -4.33
CA ASN A 9 -8.24 9.49 -3.99
C ASN A 9 -8.14 8.12 -4.65
N ASN A 10 -7.76 8.03 -5.93
CA ASN A 10 -7.59 6.76 -6.62
C ASN A 10 -6.14 6.28 -6.51
N ASN A 11 -5.96 5.06 -6.03
CA ASN A 11 -4.65 4.47 -5.77
C ASN A 11 -4.61 3.05 -6.30
N TRP A 12 -3.54 2.68 -7.01
CA TRP A 12 -3.36 1.31 -7.47
C TRP A 12 -3.24 0.36 -6.27
N SER A 13 -3.97 -0.75 -6.30
CA SER A 13 -3.99 -1.77 -5.26
C SER A 13 -3.37 -3.10 -5.73
N SER A 14 -3.23 -3.29 -7.03
CA SER A 14 -2.52 -4.41 -7.64
C SER A 14 -1.21 -3.97 -8.27
N GLU A 15 -0.22 -4.87 -8.29
CA GLU A 15 0.97 -4.70 -9.12
C GLU A 15 0.62 -4.68 -10.61
N GLN A 16 1.37 -3.90 -11.37
CA GLN A 16 1.26 -3.92 -12.83
C GLN A 16 1.88 -5.22 -13.36
N LYS A 17 1.05 -6.17 -13.81
CA LYS A 17 1.51 -7.42 -14.44
C LYS A 17 1.77 -7.30 -15.95
N SER A 18 1.01 -6.45 -16.64
CA SER A 18 1.10 -6.22 -18.09
C SER A 18 0.42 -4.90 -18.47
N SER A 19 0.39 -4.56 -19.76
CA SER A 19 -0.51 -3.50 -20.25
C SER A 19 -1.98 -3.92 -20.12
N GLY A 20 -2.87 -2.97 -19.83
CA GLY A 20 -4.31 -3.16 -19.80
C GLY A 20 -4.97 -2.65 -18.53
N ASN A 21 -5.93 -3.42 -18.01
CA ASN A 21 -6.70 -3.04 -16.83
C ASN A 21 -6.09 -3.59 -15.54
N HIS A 22 -6.06 -2.74 -14.51
CA HIS A 22 -5.57 -3.06 -13.17
C HIS A 22 -6.56 -2.63 -12.10
N TYR A 23 -6.39 -3.15 -10.89
CA TYR A 23 -7.24 -2.79 -9.77
C TYR A 23 -6.74 -1.55 -9.07
N ASN A 24 -7.65 -0.61 -8.83
CA ASN A 24 -7.44 0.54 -7.96
C ASN A 24 -8.48 0.56 -6.84
N VAL A 25 -8.15 1.27 -5.78
CA VAL A 25 -9.07 1.63 -4.69
C VAL A 25 -9.29 3.14 -4.68
N ASN A 26 -10.56 3.53 -4.56
CA ASN A 26 -10.93 4.91 -4.27
C ASN A 26 -11.04 5.09 -2.75
N LEU A 27 -10.15 5.88 -2.16
CA LEU A 27 -10.10 6.09 -0.71
C LEU A 27 -11.25 6.94 -0.17
N SER A 28 -11.97 7.69 -1.01
CA SER A 28 -13.13 8.48 -0.57
C SER A 28 -14.35 7.63 -0.23
N ASN A 29 -14.48 6.44 -0.84
CA ASN A 29 -15.64 5.56 -0.65
C ASN A 29 -15.27 4.08 -0.45
N GLY A 30 -13.98 3.73 -0.46
CA GLY A 30 -13.48 2.37 -0.33
C GLY A 30 -13.74 1.46 -1.54
N ASN A 31 -14.26 2.00 -2.64
CA ASN A 31 -14.65 1.17 -3.78
C ASN A 31 -13.43 0.66 -4.55
N VAL A 32 -13.48 -0.59 -5.00
CA VAL A 32 -12.44 -1.24 -5.81
C VAL A 32 -12.92 -1.30 -7.26
N ASN A 33 -12.12 -0.77 -8.18
CA ASN A 33 -12.47 -0.69 -9.60
C ASN A 33 -11.37 -1.31 -10.46
N SER A 34 -11.74 -1.69 -11.68
CA SER A 34 -10.81 -2.08 -12.75
C SER A 34 -10.65 -0.89 -13.70
N ASN A 35 -9.43 -0.35 -13.84
CA ASN A 35 -9.13 0.79 -14.71
C ASN A 35 -7.98 0.46 -15.66
N ASN A 36 -8.03 1.04 -16.85
CA ASN A 36 -6.94 0.98 -17.83
C ASN A 36 -5.72 1.80 -17.36
N ASP A 37 -4.52 1.41 -17.79
CA ASP A 37 -3.23 2.07 -17.55
C ASP A 37 -3.24 3.58 -17.86
N ASN A 38 -4.05 4.00 -18.84
CA ASN A 38 -4.14 5.41 -19.25
C ASN A 38 -4.90 6.30 -18.23
N ASN A 39 -5.54 5.72 -17.21
CA ASN A 39 -6.22 6.51 -16.18
C ASN A 39 -5.22 7.02 -15.13
N THR A 40 -5.45 8.25 -14.67
CA THR A 40 -4.68 8.84 -13.56
C THR A 40 -5.05 8.18 -12.24
N ASN A 41 -4.12 7.38 -11.72
CA ASN A 41 -4.18 6.77 -10.39
C ASN A 41 -2.81 6.91 -9.72
N ASN A 42 -2.79 7.03 -8.40
CA ASN A 42 -1.54 7.21 -7.64
C ASN A 42 -0.92 5.86 -7.28
N VAL A 43 0.41 5.82 -7.25
CA VAL A 43 1.18 4.70 -6.70
C VAL A 43 1.49 5.00 -5.24
N VAL A 44 1.36 3.98 -4.38
CA VAL A 44 1.58 4.13 -2.94
C VAL A 44 2.73 3.25 -2.52
N CYS A 45 3.79 3.87 -2.00
CA CYS A 45 4.88 3.18 -1.34
C CYS A 45 4.58 3.07 0.16
N ARG A 46 4.53 1.85 0.70
CA ARG A 46 4.48 1.63 2.14
C ARG A 46 5.86 1.21 2.65
N GLN A 47 6.41 1.94 3.61
CA GLN A 47 7.57 1.47 4.36
C GLN A 47 7.07 0.63 5.54
N GLY A 48 7.47 -0.64 5.59
CA GLY A 48 7.27 -1.50 6.75
C GLY A 48 8.39 -1.27 7.75
N VAL A 49 8.05 -0.98 9.01
CA VAL A 49 9.02 -0.99 10.11
C VAL A 49 9.07 -2.40 10.69
N LEU A 50 10.20 -3.08 10.56
CA LEU A 50 10.44 -4.36 11.20
C LEU A 50 10.75 -4.13 12.68
N ALA A 51 9.76 -4.34 13.56
CA ALA A 51 9.98 -4.34 15.00
C ALA A 51 10.57 -5.70 15.41
N ILE A 52 11.89 -5.76 15.59
CA ILE A 52 12.55 -6.93 16.19
C ILE A 52 12.35 -6.84 17.70
N LEU A 53 11.39 -7.60 18.23
CA LEU A 53 11.33 -7.89 19.66
C LEU A 53 12.53 -8.77 19.99
N ALA A 54 13.62 -8.17 20.49
CA ALA A 54 14.71 -8.92 21.06
C ALA A 54 14.17 -9.65 22.31
N ALA A 55 13.92 -10.94 22.20
CA ALA A 55 13.76 -11.80 23.37
C ALA A 55 15.09 -11.77 24.13
N ALA A 56 15.13 -11.09 25.28
CA ALA A 56 16.28 -11.16 26.18
C ALA A 56 16.51 -12.65 26.56
N PRO A 57 17.72 -13.20 26.39
CA PRO A 57 18.00 -14.53 26.90
C PRO A 57 17.89 -14.49 28.42
N SER A 58 16.95 -15.26 28.98
CA SER A 58 16.86 -15.46 30.43
C SER A 58 18.05 -16.33 30.85
N GLY A 59 19.13 -15.68 31.26
CA GLY A 59 20.23 -16.32 31.96
C GLY A 59 20.74 -15.39 33.05
N TYR A 60 20.32 -15.63 34.30
CA TYR A 60 21.15 -15.62 35.51
C TYR A 60 20.27 -15.73 36.78
N ARG A 61 20.14 -16.93 37.34
CA ARG A 61 20.60 -17.37 38.68
C ARG A 61 20.00 -18.72 39.04
#